data_AF-A0AA43FET4-F1
#
_entry.id   AF-A0AA43FET4-F1
#
_cell.length_a   1.000
_cell.length_b   1.000
_cell.length_c   1.000
_cell.angle_alpha   90.00
_cell.angle_beta   90.00
_cell.angle_gamma   90.00
#
_symmetry.space_group_name_H-M   'P 1'
#
loop_
_entity.id
_entity.type
_entity.pdbx_description
1 polymer ?
#
loop_
_entity_poly.entity_id
_entity_poly.type
_entity_poly.pdbx_seq_one_letter_code
_entity_poly.pdbx_strand_id
1 'polypeptide(L)' 'MRSFDVAALGEHVLIDPDGGEHRLGDRWAEQPAVILFLRHFG' A
#
# COMPACT_ATOMS: atom_id res chain seq x y z
N MET A 1 -5.91 6.02 -20.59
CA MET A 1 -5.54 5.26 -19.38
C MET A 1 -4.89 6.24 -18.43
N ARG A 2 -5.47 6.52 -17.25
CA ARG A 2 -4.78 7.36 -16.26
C ARG A 2 -3.57 6.57 -15.74
N SER A 3 -2.38 7.13 -15.87
CA SER A 3 -1.18 6.56 -15.27
C SER A 3 -1.30 6.70 -13.75
N PHE A 4 -1.13 5.61 -13.00
CA PHE A 4 -0.93 5.66 -11.56
C PHE A 4 0.52 6.07 -11.29
N ASP A 5 0.74 7.01 -10.38
CA ASP A 5 2.08 7.36 -9.91
C ASP A 5 2.49 6.39 -8.80
N VAL A 6 3.27 5.38 -9.17
CA VAL A 6 3.76 4.35 -8.26
C VAL A 6 4.75 4.92 -7.24
N ALA A 7 5.51 5.95 -7.61
CA ALA A 7 6.46 6.58 -6.70
C ALA A 7 5.72 7.34 -5.60
N ALA A 8 4.70 8.13 -5.95
CA ALA A 8 3.84 8.79 -4.98
C ALA A 8 3.09 7.77 -4.09
N LEU A 9 2.64 6.65 -4.66
CA LEU A 9 1.98 5.59 -3.90
C LEU A 9 2.93 4.93 -2.88
N GLY A 10 4.21 4.77 -3.23
CA GLY A 10 5.21 4.14 -2.37
C GLY A 10 5.52 4.91 -1.09
N GLU A 11 5.39 6.24 -1.09
CA GLU A 11 5.66 7.07 0.09
C GLU A 11 4.56 7.04 1.14
N HIS A 12 3.41 6.43 0.86
CA HIS A 12 2.33 6.31 1.84
C HIS A 12 2.70 5.37 2.98
N VAL A 13 2.56 5.86 4.21
CA VAL A 13 2.69 5.07 5.43
C VAL A 13 1.30 4.69 5.94
N LEU A 14 1.11 3.39 6.19
CA LEU A 14 -0.08 2.82 6.80
C LEU A 14 0.23 2.32 8.19
N ILE A 15 -0.72 2.50 9.10
CA ILE A 15 -0.67 1.93 10.45
C ILE A 15 -1.44 0.62 10.43
N ASP A 16 -0.80 -0.48 10.86
CA ASP A 16 -1.46 -1.76 11.02
C ASP A 16 -2.34 -1.80 12.29
N PRO A 17 -3.14 -2.86 12.51
CA PRO A 17 -3.97 -2.98 13.70
C PRO A 17 -3.21 -3.02 15.04
N ASP A 18 -1.93 -3.37 15.04
CA ASP A 18 -1.07 -3.43 16.22
C ASP A 18 -0.35 -2.08 16.48
N GLY A 19 -0.57 -1.09 15.61
CA GLY A 19 0.06 0.23 15.68
C GLY A 19 1.39 0.34 14.95
N GLY A 20 1.81 -0.70 14.21
CA GLY A 20 3.03 -0.73 13.44
C GLY A 20 2.95 0.15 12.20
N GLU A 21 4.00 0.96 11.96
CA GLU A 21 4.11 1.78 10.75
C GLU A 21 4.68 0.97 9.58
N HIS A 22 4.03 1.07 8.42
CA HIS A 22 4.44 0.38 7.20
C HIS A 22 4.41 1.32 6.00
N ARG A 23 5.56 1.57 5.39
CA ARG A 23 5.64 2.27 4.11
C ARG A 23 5.25 1.31 2.97
N LEU A 24 4.37 1.75 2.08
CA LEU A 24 3.87 0.89 0.99
C LEU A 24 4.97 0.44 0.04
N GLY A 25 5.91 1.32 -0.30
CA GLY A 25 7.02 1.02 -1.22
C GLY A 25 7.86 -0.19 -0.81
N ASP A 26 8.02 -0.40 0.49
CA ASP A 26 8.81 -1.51 1.04
C ASP A 26 8.20 -2.87 0.66
N ARG A 27 6.90 -2.93 0.41
CA ARG A 27 6.17 -4.19 0.12
C ARG A 27 6.38 -4.69 -1.30
N TRP A 28 6.88 -3.86 -2.20
CA TRP A 28 7.24 -4.27 -3.55
C TRP A 28 8.69 -3.96 -3.95
N ALA A 29 9.53 -3.62 -2.99
CA ALA A 29 10.95 -3.35 -3.24
C ALA A 29 11.70 -4.61 -3.73
N GLU A 30 11.34 -5.78 -3.19
CA GLU A 30 12.03 -7.05 -3.49
C GLU A 30 11.26 -7.94 -4.50
N GLN A 31 9.93 -7.83 -4.53
CA GLN A 31 9.07 -8.63 -5.38
C GLN A 31 7.78 -7.89 -5.73
N PRO A 32 7.08 -8.22 -6.83
CA PRO A 32 5.78 -7.63 -7.12
C PRO A 32 4.77 -7.86 -5.98
N ALA A 33 3.93 -6.85 -5.74
CA ALA A 33 2.85 -6.91 -4.75
C ALA A 33 1.52 -6.47 -5.34
N VAL A 34 0.43 -6.93 -4.73
CA VAL A 34 -0.95 -6.53 -5.06
C VAL A 34 -1.54 -5.79 -3.87
N ILE A 35 -2.10 -4.61 -4.12
CA ILE A 35 -2.85 -3.83 -3.14
C ILE A 35 -4.34 -4.10 -3.36
N LEU A 36 -5.05 -4.52 -2.31
CA LEU A 36 -6.47 -4.82 -2.37
C LEU A 36 -7.23 -3.92 -1.39
N PHE A 37 -8.10 -3.05 -1.92
CA PHE A 37 -9.02 -2.27 -1.10
C PHE A 37 -10.32 -3.03 -0.90
N LEU A 38 -10.54 -3.54 0.30
CA LEU A 38 -11.76 -4.25 0.68
C LEU A 38 -12.68 -3.31 1.46
N ARG A 39 -13.97 -3.30 1.09
CA ARG A 39 -15.02 -2.68 1.89
C ARG A 39 -15.91 -3.78 2.45
N HIS A 40 -16.11 -3.75 3.76
CA HIS A 40 -17.02 -4.65 4.46
C HIS A 40 -18.34 -3.91 4.77
N PHE A 41 -19.49 -4.60 4.67
CA PHE A 41 -20.84 -4.04 4.89
C PHE A 41 -21.61 -4.76 6.02
N GLY A 42 -20.88 -5.36 6.98
CA GLY A 42 -21.47 -5.93 8.20
C GLY A 42 -21.76 -4.88 9.26
#